data_AF-A0A1E4ICD1-F1
#
_entry.id   AF-A0A1E4ICD1-F1
#
_cell.length_a   1.000
_cell.length_b   1.000
_cell.length_c   1.000
_cell.angle_alpha   90.00
_cell.angle_beta   90.00
_cell.angle_gamma   90.00
#
_symmetry.space_group_name_H-M   'P 1'
#
loop_
_entity.id
_entity.type
_entity.pdbx_description
1 polymer ?
#
loop_
_entity_poly.entity_id
_entity_poly.type
_entity_poly.pdbx_seq_one_letter_code
_entity_poly.pdbx_strand_id
1 'polypeptide(L)'
;MFCTSALVVAASLAPLLGDTSDRIASAVSASRAGIDIGFALVVGAAMQPGLARAAEVRPDRLWAIVRPLAVTGAGLAAVSSALHLYARLVDALPDSEVTISAVGRYIGALGVGKALAASFVLAVLAFVVAANPRTGRSGYATGLMMVGLVGMLPVALSGHSAHDGGYVDIMVVTVAAHVIGALCWVGGLVVTGTVLRADRSLAAVMLPRFSRTAAIAAVTVGISGVVGGAVVVVPGHSAAAILGSAYTWLLVAKAVGLAMILVSGARLRFVVIPRIVAGRPAAVTSWVAGEIALMGVVFGLAALLVNAGPPA
;
A
#
# COMPACT_ATOMS: atom_id res chain seq x y z
N MET A 1 -25.94 7.99 2.36
CA MET A 1 -25.51 9.24 3.03
C MET A 1 -23.99 9.41 3.03
N PHE A 2 -23.21 8.48 3.62
CA PHE A 2 -21.73 8.63 3.67
C PHE A 2 -21.03 8.76 2.30
N CYS A 3 -21.43 8.01 1.27
CA CYS A 3 -20.84 8.16 -0.08
C CYS A 3 -21.07 9.58 -0.64
N THR A 4 -22.26 10.14 -0.41
CA THR A 4 -22.62 11.49 -0.83
C THR A 4 -21.75 12.53 -0.12
N SER A 5 -21.52 12.38 1.18
CA SER A 5 -20.62 13.28 1.94
C SER A 5 -19.18 13.25 1.44
N ALA A 6 -18.63 12.06 1.11
CA ALA A 6 -17.26 11.95 0.60
C ALA A 6 -17.10 12.59 -0.79
N LEU A 7 -18.06 12.37 -1.71
CA LEU A 7 -18.08 13.03 -3.01
C LEU A 7 -18.29 14.55 -2.92
N VAL A 8 -19.12 15.03 -1.98
CA VAL A 8 -19.33 16.48 -1.77
C VAL A 8 -18.07 17.14 -1.22
N VAL A 9 -17.36 16.50 -0.27
CA VAL A 9 -16.08 17.02 0.25
C VAL A 9 -15.02 17.04 -0.86
N ALA A 10 -14.95 16.00 -1.70
CA ALA A 10 -14.08 15.97 -2.88
C ALA A 10 -14.39 17.13 -3.85
N ALA A 11 -15.67 17.33 -4.20
CA ALA A 11 -16.10 18.41 -5.07
C ALA A 11 -15.82 19.81 -4.48
N SER A 12 -15.95 20.00 -3.16
CA SER A 12 -15.66 21.28 -2.51
C SER A 12 -14.18 21.69 -2.49
N LEU A 13 -13.26 20.74 -2.66
CA LEU A 13 -11.81 21.00 -2.69
C LEU A 13 -11.28 21.26 -4.11
N ALA A 14 -12.04 20.90 -5.15
CA ALA A 14 -11.65 21.04 -6.55
C ALA A 14 -11.28 22.49 -6.98
N PRO A 15 -11.95 23.57 -6.51
CA PRO A 15 -11.65 24.93 -6.99
C PRO A 15 -10.26 25.49 -6.62
N LEU A 16 -9.54 24.88 -5.66
CA LEU A 16 -8.39 25.52 -4.99
C LEU A 16 -7.01 25.34 -5.68
N LEU A 17 -6.86 24.43 -6.65
CA LEU A 17 -5.56 23.75 -6.89
C LEU A 17 -4.64 24.19 -8.07
N GLY A 18 -4.82 25.32 -8.77
CA GLY A 18 -3.92 25.75 -9.89
C GLY A 18 -4.43 25.53 -11.34
N ASP A 19 -3.55 25.20 -12.30
CA ASP A 19 -3.88 24.94 -13.72
C ASP A 19 -4.40 23.50 -13.95
N THR A 20 -5.34 23.32 -14.89
CA THR A 20 -6.31 22.21 -14.88
C THR A 20 -5.71 20.83 -15.18
N SER A 21 -4.68 20.74 -16.03
CA SER A 21 -4.02 19.47 -16.37
C SER A 21 -3.16 18.94 -15.21
N ASP A 22 -2.21 19.75 -14.73
CA ASP A 22 -1.29 19.39 -13.64
C ASP A 22 -2.04 19.14 -12.32
N ARG A 23 -3.17 19.84 -12.10
CA ARG A 23 -4.16 19.56 -11.05
C ARG A 23 -4.66 18.12 -11.07
N ILE A 24 -5.11 17.65 -12.22
CA ILE A 24 -5.72 16.31 -12.33
C ILE A 24 -4.65 15.24 -12.13
N ALA A 25 -3.47 15.41 -12.75
CA ALA A 25 -2.33 14.51 -12.56
C ALA A 25 -1.87 14.43 -11.08
N SER A 26 -1.74 15.57 -10.41
CA SER A 26 -1.36 15.63 -8.99
C SER A 26 -2.45 15.07 -8.07
N ALA A 27 -3.74 15.33 -8.35
CA ALA A 27 -4.86 14.74 -7.61
C ALA A 27 -4.93 13.22 -7.77
N VAL A 28 -4.72 12.68 -8.99
CA VAL A 28 -4.63 11.24 -9.27
C VAL A 28 -3.48 10.60 -8.49
N SER A 29 -2.30 11.23 -8.49
CA SER A 29 -1.12 10.73 -7.76
C SER A 29 -1.31 10.76 -6.23
N ALA A 30 -1.74 11.90 -5.68
CA ALA A 30 -1.95 12.07 -4.24
C ALA A 30 -3.06 11.16 -3.69
N SER A 31 -4.17 11.02 -4.42
CA SER A 31 -5.23 10.09 -4.06
C SER A 31 -4.79 8.63 -4.19
N ARG A 32 -3.96 8.28 -5.18
CA ARG A 32 -3.39 6.92 -5.25
C ARG A 32 -2.53 6.61 -4.02
N ALA A 33 -1.61 7.49 -3.67
CA ALA A 33 -0.78 7.33 -2.47
C ALA A 33 -1.63 7.22 -1.19
N GLY A 34 -2.74 7.97 -1.10
CA GLY A 34 -3.69 7.86 0.02
C GLY A 34 -4.40 6.50 0.12
N ILE A 35 -4.76 5.89 -1.01
CA ILE A 35 -5.29 4.51 -1.06
C ILE A 35 -4.23 3.53 -0.55
N ASP A 36 -3.02 3.60 -1.09
CA ASP A 36 -1.91 2.70 -0.78
C ASP A 36 -1.54 2.77 0.73
N ILE A 37 -1.37 3.98 1.27
CA ILE A 37 -1.09 4.23 2.70
C ILE A 37 -2.26 3.77 3.58
N GLY A 38 -3.49 4.08 3.18
CA GLY A 38 -4.70 3.75 3.95
C GLY A 38 -4.87 2.25 4.13
N PHE A 39 -4.77 1.46 3.04
CA PHE A 39 -4.84 0.01 3.13
C PHE A 39 -3.62 -0.61 3.82
N ALA A 40 -2.42 -0.05 3.67
CA ALA A 40 -1.25 -0.51 4.42
C ALA A 40 -1.46 -0.38 5.94
N LEU A 41 -2.00 0.74 6.41
CA LEU A 41 -2.33 0.92 7.84
C LEU A 41 -3.41 -0.06 8.33
N VAL A 42 -4.44 -0.33 7.53
CA VAL A 42 -5.48 -1.33 7.85
C VAL A 42 -4.88 -2.73 7.99
N VAL A 43 -4.15 -3.20 6.98
CA VAL A 43 -3.52 -4.53 6.98
C VAL A 43 -2.49 -4.66 8.11
N GLY A 44 -1.65 -3.64 8.27
CA GLY A 44 -0.64 -3.56 9.32
C GLY A 44 -1.19 -3.67 10.73
N ALA A 45 -2.34 -3.05 11.00
CA ALA A 45 -3.02 -3.09 12.29
C ALA A 45 -3.81 -4.39 12.50
N ALA A 46 -4.50 -4.87 11.47
CA ALA A 46 -5.26 -6.11 11.50
C ALA A 46 -4.38 -7.36 11.68
N MET A 47 -3.11 -7.30 11.25
CA MET A 47 -2.14 -8.38 11.43
C MET A 47 -1.67 -8.53 12.90
N GLN A 48 -1.62 -7.46 13.70
CA GLN A 48 -1.00 -7.50 15.04
C GLN A 48 -1.70 -8.49 16.00
N PRO A 49 -3.04 -8.58 16.10
CA PRO A 49 -3.71 -9.58 16.92
C PRO A 49 -3.34 -11.04 16.57
N GLY A 50 -3.02 -11.33 15.30
CA GLY A 50 -2.54 -12.66 14.90
C GLY A 50 -1.15 -12.97 15.45
N LEU A 51 -0.23 -12.00 15.35
CA LEU A 51 1.12 -12.10 15.94
C LEU A 51 1.07 -12.21 17.47
N ALA A 52 0.11 -11.53 18.10
CA ALA A 52 -0.09 -11.49 19.55
C ALA A 52 -0.73 -12.76 20.12
N ARG A 53 -1.66 -13.39 19.39
CA ARG A 53 -2.23 -14.68 19.76
C ARG A 53 -1.15 -15.77 19.85
N ALA A 54 -0.17 -15.74 18.96
CA ALA A 54 1.02 -16.61 19.00
C ALA A 54 2.00 -16.27 20.16
N ALA A 55 1.59 -15.44 21.10
CA ALA A 55 2.37 -14.99 22.26
C ALA A 55 1.54 -14.80 23.55
N GLU A 56 0.28 -15.27 23.56
CA GLU A 56 -0.64 -15.20 24.71
C GLU A 56 -0.86 -13.78 25.29
N VAL A 57 -0.63 -12.75 24.47
CA VAL A 57 -0.84 -11.35 24.84
C VAL A 57 -2.33 -11.02 24.88
N ARG A 58 -2.77 -10.26 25.89
CA ARG A 58 -4.14 -9.72 26.01
C ARG A 58 -4.54 -8.91 24.77
N PRO A 59 -5.49 -9.38 23.93
CA PRO A 59 -5.76 -8.75 22.64
C PRO A 59 -6.30 -7.32 22.74
N ASP A 60 -7.09 -7.03 23.78
CA ASP A 60 -7.78 -5.74 23.93
C ASP A 60 -6.81 -4.56 24.13
N ARG A 61 -5.72 -4.75 24.88
CA ARG A 61 -4.67 -3.73 25.10
C ARG A 61 -3.91 -3.42 23.80
N LEU A 62 -3.56 -4.46 23.03
CA LEU A 62 -2.91 -4.27 21.74
C LEU A 62 -3.86 -3.59 20.74
N TRP A 63 -5.13 -4.00 20.69
CA TRP A 63 -6.11 -3.40 19.80
C TRP A 63 -6.35 -1.92 20.14
N ALA A 64 -6.39 -1.54 21.42
CA ALA A 64 -6.49 -0.15 21.83
C ALA A 64 -5.34 0.73 21.27
N ILE A 65 -4.13 0.19 21.15
CA ILE A 65 -2.95 0.88 20.58
C ILE A 65 -3.06 1.00 19.05
N VAL A 66 -3.50 -0.04 18.35
CA VAL A 66 -3.43 -0.10 16.87
C VAL A 66 -4.72 0.29 16.15
N ARG A 67 -5.87 0.24 16.85
CA ARG A 67 -7.19 0.63 16.32
C ARG A 67 -7.22 2.05 15.74
N PRO A 68 -6.60 3.08 16.33
CA PRO A 68 -6.56 4.42 15.72
C PRO A 68 -5.94 4.40 14.32
N LEU A 69 -4.85 3.65 14.10
CA LEU A 69 -4.24 3.52 12.78
C LEU A 69 -5.14 2.75 11.80
N ALA A 70 -5.83 1.70 12.25
CA ALA A 70 -6.78 0.97 11.42
C ALA A 70 -7.96 1.85 10.97
N VAL A 71 -8.53 2.63 11.89
CA VAL A 71 -9.66 3.53 11.62
C VAL A 71 -9.25 4.69 10.72
N THR A 72 -8.14 5.38 11.04
CA THR A 72 -7.62 6.48 10.22
C THR A 72 -7.17 5.98 8.83
N GLY A 73 -6.53 4.81 8.76
CA GLY A 73 -6.13 4.17 7.50
C GLY A 73 -7.32 3.82 6.61
N ALA A 74 -8.37 3.21 7.18
CA ALA A 74 -9.58 2.89 6.43
C ALA A 74 -10.34 4.15 5.97
N GLY A 75 -10.39 5.18 6.82
CA GLY A 75 -10.97 6.48 6.47
C GLY A 75 -10.21 7.17 5.34
N LEU A 76 -8.88 7.17 5.40
CA LEU A 76 -8.00 7.67 4.34
C LEU A 76 -8.22 6.89 3.04
N ALA A 77 -8.18 5.55 3.08
CA ALA A 77 -8.42 4.72 1.89
C ALA A 77 -9.80 4.99 1.25
N ALA A 78 -10.86 5.20 2.06
CA ALA A 78 -12.19 5.50 1.56
C ALA A 78 -12.25 6.88 0.89
N VAL A 79 -11.78 7.93 1.57
CA VAL A 79 -11.76 9.29 1.01
C VAL A 79 -10.89 9.35 -0.24
N SER A 80 -9.70 8.73 -0.20
CA SER A 80 -8.78 8.68 -1.34
C SER A 80 -9.32 7.86 -2.51
N SER A 81 -10.05 6.75 -2.28
CA SER A 81 -10.72 6.00 -3.36
C SER A 81 -11.80 6.85 -4.06
N ALA A 82 -12.58 7.62 -3.29
CA ALA A 82 -13.58 8.54 -3.84
C ALA A 82 -12.94 9.70 -4.62
N LEU A 83 -11.87 10.30 -4.09
CA LEU A 83 -11.10 11.36 -4.77
C LEU A 83 -10.47 10.85 -6.08
N HIS A 84 -9.89 9.65 -6.06
CA HIS A 84 -9.26 9.06 -7.25
C HIS A 84 -10.29 8.72 -8.33
N LEU A 85 -11.46 8.18 -7.94
CA LEU A 85 -12.61 7.97 -8.85
C LEU A 85 -13.09 9.28 -9.47
N TYR A 86 -13.22 10.35 -8.67
CA TYR A 86 -13.64 11.66 -9.15
C TYR A 86 -12.60 12.26 -10.11
N ALA A 87 -11.31 12.25 -9.75
CA ALA A 87 -10.25 12.78 -10.59
C ALA A 87 -10.17 12.04 -11.95
N ARG A 88 -10.26 10.71 -11.96
CA ARG A 88 -10.25 9.90 -13.19
C ARG A 88 -11.55 10.00 -14.00
N LEU A 89 -12.65 10.46 -13.40
CA LEU A 89 -13.89 10.79 -14.11
C LEU A 89 -13.79 12.15 -14.80
N VAL A 90 -13.26 13.17 -14.11
CA VAL A 90 -13.02 14.51 -14.69
C VAL A 90 -12.04 14.41 -15.86
N ASP A 91 -10.94 13.68 -15.68
CA ASP A 91 -9.93 13.38 -16.71
C ASP A 91 -10.54 12.73 -17.98
N ALA A 92 -11.56 11.88 -17.81
CA ALA A 92 -12.26 11.21 -18.91
C ALA A 92 -13.39 12.05 -19.53
N LEU A 93 -13.77 13.19 -18.92
CA LEU A 93 -14.90 14.03 -19.29
C LEU A 93 -14.57 15.54 -19.10
N PRO A 94 -13.50 16.07 -19.73
CA PRO A 94 -12.98 17.40 -19.43
C PRO A 94 -13.99 18.54 -19.65
N ASP A 95 -14.84 18.43 -20.68
CA ASP A 95 -15.81 19.46 -21.08
C ASP A 95 -17.25 19.14 -20.61
N SER A 96 -17.44 18.31 -19.58
CA SER A 96 -18.79 17.87 -19.14
C SER A 96 -18.98 17.97 -17.63
N GLU A 97 -20.20 18.33 -17.21
CA GLU A 97 -20.56 18.38 -15.80
C GLU A 97 -20.52 17.00 -15.13
N VAL A 98 -19.86 16.93 -13.97
CA VAL A 98 -19.81 15.70 -13.16
C VAL A 98 -21.13 15.50 -12.41
N THR A 99 -22.02 14.75 -13.05
CA THR A 99 -23.32 14.36 -12.50
C THR A 99 -23.29 12.96 -11.88
N ILE A 100 -24.25 12.65 -11.00
CA ILE A 100 -24.40 11.30 -10.39
C ILE A 100 -24.59 10.23 -11.48
N SER A 101 -25.29 10.56 -12.58
CA SER A 101 -25.44 9.67 -13.73
C SER A 101 -24.15 9.51 -14.54
N ALA A 102 -23.28 10.52 -14.62
CA ALA A 102 -21.93 10.37 -15.17
C ALA A 102 -21.08 9.40 -14.33
N VAL A 103 -21.09 9.55 -13.00
CA VAL A 103 -20.41 8.60 -12.07
C VAL A 103 -20.93 7.17 -12.27
N GLY A 104 -22.25 6.98 -12.30
CA GLY A 104 -22.87 5.66 -12.51
C GLY A 104 -22.49 5.04 -13.87
N ARG A 105 -22.51 5.82 -14.95
CA ARG A 105 -22.07 5.35 -16.29
C ARG A 105 -20.59 4.99 -16.32
N TYR A 106 -19.72 5.80 -15.70
CA TYR A 106 -18.28 5.54 -15.64
C TYR A 106 -17.96 4.24 -14.90
N ILE A 107 -18.59 4.01 -13.74
CA ILE A 107 -18.48 2.74 -12.99
C ILE A 107 -19.06 1.58 -13.81
N GLY A 108 -20.18 1.75 -14.50
CA GLY A 108 -20.78 0.70 -15.32
C GLY A 108 -19.91 0.29 -16.53
N ALA A 109 -19.32 1.27 -17.22
CA ALA A 109 -18.58 1.08 -18.45
C ALA A 109 -17.12 0.64 -18.22
N LEU A 110 -16.38 1.33 -17.36
CA LEU A 110 -14.91 1.22 -17.30
C LEU A 110 -14.41 0.35 -16.13
N GLY A 111 -13.44 -0.53 -16.41
CA GLY A 111 -12.82 -1.39 -15.39
C GLY A 111 -12.20 -0.62 -14.23
N VAL A 112 -11.53 0.51 -14.52
CA VAL A 112 -10.97 1.43 -13.51
C VAL A 112 -12.06 1.99 -12.58
N GLY A 113 -13.24 2.33 -13.13
CA GLY A 113 -14.38 2.80 -12.34
C GLY A 113 -14.92 1.72 -11.38
N LYS A 114 -15.03 0.47 -11.87
CA LYS A 114 -15.42 -0.70 -11.06
C LYS A 114 -14.42 -0.96 -9.95
N ALA A 115 -13.13 -0.91 -10.26
CA ALA A 115 -12.05 -1.13 -9.32
C ALA A 115 -12.08 -0.12 -8.16
N LEU A 116 -12.17 1.17 -8.48
CA LEU A 116 -12.20 2.24 -7.47
C LEU A 116 -13.47 2.23 -6.63
N ALA A 117 -14.63 1.91 -7.23
CA ALA A 117 -15.87 1.72 -6.48
C ALA A 117 -15.79 0.53 -5.52
N ALA A 118 -15.19 -0.59 -5.93
CA ALA A 118 -14.98 -1.76 -5.07
C ALA A 118 -14.02 -1.44 -3.92
N SER A 119 -12.88 -0.79 -4.20
CA SER A 119 -11.92 -0.33 -3.18
C SER A 119 -12.56 0.66 -2.20
N PHE A 120 -13.38 1.60 -2.66
CA PHE A 120 -14.14 2.50 -1.80
C PHE A 120 -15.07 1.73 -0.84
N VAL A 121 -15.87 0.79 -1.36
CA VAL A 121 -16.80 -0.01 -0.54
C VAL A 121 -16.05 -0.86 0.50
N LEU A 122 -14.93 -1.47 0.10
CA LEU A 122 -14.10 -2.28 1.01
C LEU A 122 -13.37 -1.42 2.05
N ALA A 123 -12.96 -0.20 1.72
CA ALA A 123 -12.42 0.75 2.69
C ALA A 123 -13.48 1.22 3.71
N VAL A 124 -14.71 1.48 3.27
CA VAL A 124 -15.84 1.79 4.18
C VAL A 124 -16.16 0.59 5.09
N LEU A 125 -16.17 -0.63 4.56
CA LEU A 125 -16.33 -1.85 5.37
C LEU A 125 -15.19 -2.00 6.39
N ALA A 126 -13.94 -1.78 5.97
CA ALA A 126 -12.78 -1.78 6.84
C ALA A 126 -12.91 -0.73 7.95
N PHE A 127 -13.44 0.47 7.66
CA PHE A 127 -13.65 1.52 8.65
C PHE A 127 -14.66 1.10 9.71
N VAL A 128 -15.82 0.56 9.30
CA VAL A 128 -16.86 0.08 10.22
C VAL A 128 -16.34 -1.07 11.10
N VAL A 129 -15.60 -2.02 10.50
CA VAL A 129 -15.01 -3.15 11.24
C VAL A 129 -13.90 -2.67 12.18
N ALA A 130 -12.99 -1.80 11.73
CA ALA A 130 -11.92 -1.25 12.57
C ALA A 130 -12.46 -0.40 13.73
N ALA A 131 -13.55 0.33 13.52
CA ALA A 131 -14.19 1.14 14.56
C ALA A 131 -14.73 0.28 15.72
N ASN A 132 -15.07 -1.00 15.50
CA ASN A 132 -15.58 -1.88 16.55
C ASN A 132 -14.46 -2.28 17.56
N PRO A 133 -14.63 -2.02 18.87
CA PRO A 133 -13.65 -2.43 19.89
C PRO A 133 -13.40 -3.94 19.94
N ARG A 134 -14.38 -4.77 19.54
CA ARG A 134 -14.25 -6.24 19.55
C ARG A 134 -13.36 -6.79 18.43
N THR A 135 -12.95 -5.96 17.47
CA THR A 135 -12.16 -6.36 16.30
C THR A 135 -10.75 -6.82 16.64
N GLY A 136 -10.23 -6.45 17.82
CA GLY A 136 -8.98 -6.99 18.37
C GLY A 136 -8.97 -8.50 18.60
N ARG A 137 -10.13 -9.16 18.58
CA ARG A 137 -10.24 -10.62 18.66
C ARG A 137 -9.81 -11.25 17.32
N SER A 138 -8.95 -12.26 17.40
CA SER A 138 -8.26 -12.88 16.25
C SER A 138 -9.13 -13.17 15.02
N GLY A 139 -10.39 -13.61 15.17
CA GLY A 139 -11.28 -13.85 14.02
C GLY A 139 -11.68 -12.59 13.25
N TYR A 140 -12.08 -11.52 13.96
CA TYR A 140 -12.44 -10.25 13.34
C TYR A 140 -11.20 -9.51 12.78
N ALA A 141 -10.06 -9.63 13.45
CA ALA A 141 -8.78 -9.10 12.97
C ALA A 141 -8.38 -9.74 11.63
N THR A 142 -8.45 -11.08 11.50
CA THR A 142 -8.23 -11.76 10.22
C THR A 142 -9.21 -11.29 9.15
N GLY A 143 -10.51 -11.14 9.48
CA GLY A 143 -11.51 -10.60 8.56
C GLY A 143 -11.16 -9.19 8.04
N LEU A 144 -10.78 -8.28 8.95
CA LEU A 144 -10.33 -6.93 8.60
C LEU A 144 -9.07 -6.95 7.72
N MET A 145 -8.13 -7.86 7.99
CA MET A 145 -6.92 -8.02 7.18
C MET A 145 -7.28 -8.44 5.75
N MET A 146 -8.19 -9.40 5.58
CA MET A 146 -8.66 -9.82 4.26
C MET A 146 -9.41 -8.71 3.52
N VAL A 147 -10.26 -7.94 4.21
CA VAL A 147 -10.93 -6.76 3.61
C VAL A 147 -9.90 -5.71 3.17
N GLY A 148 -8.83 -5.49 3.94
CA GLY A 148 -7.74 -4.58 3.56
C GLY A 148 -6.92 -5.06 2.35
N LEU A 149 -6.58 -6.35 2.31
CA LEU A 149 -5.86 -6.95 1.17
C LEU A 149 -6.71 -6.93 -0.11
N VAL A 150 -7.95 -7.43 -0.03
CA VAL A 150 -8.87 -7.45 -1.18
C VAL A 150 -9.29 -6.03 -1.60
N GLY A 151 -9.37 -5.09 -0.65
CA GLY A 151 -9.67 -3.69 -0.94
C GLY A 151 -8.63 -3.01 -1.83
N MET A 152 -7.36 -3.41 -1.75
CA MET A 152 -6.29 -2.85 -2.56
C MET A 152 -6.15 -3.51 -3.94
N LEU A 153 -6.50 -4.80 -4.07
CA LEU A 153 -6.27 -5.57 -5.31
C LEU A 153 -6.90 -4.98 -6.58
N PRO A 154 -8.17 -4.50 -6.60
CA PRO A 154 -8.77 -3.95 -7.82
C PRO A 154 -7.98 -2.75 -8.38
N VAL A 155 -7.54 -1.85 -7.51
CA VAL A 155 -6.78 -0.63 -7.87
C VAL A 155 -5.32 -0.94 -8.21
N ALA A 156 -4.76 -2.02 -7.67
CA ALA A 156 -3.47 -2.56 -8.10
C ALA A 156 -3.54 -3.16 -9.51
N LEU A 157 -4.60 -3.94 -9.80
CA LEU A 157 -4.76 -4.69 -11.05
C LEU A 157 -5.30 -3.84 -12.20
N SER A 158 -5.92 -2.68 -11.95
CA SER A 158 -6.44 -1.78 -13.00
C SER A 158 -5.37 -0.98 -13.76
N GLY A 159 -4.11 -1.44 -13.79
CA GLY A 159 -3.01 -0.82 -14.53
C GLY A 159 -2.80 -1.48 -15.88
N HIS A 160 -2.42 -0.70 -16.91
CA HIS A 160 -2.27 -1.17 -18.30
C HIS A 160 -1.39 -2.44 -18.45
N SER A 161 -0.32 -2.56 -17.66
CA SER A 161 0.59 -3.71 -17.67
C SER A 161 -0.05 -5.06 -17.22
N ALA A 162 -1.27 -5.03 -16.68
CA ALA A 162 -2.04 -6.23 -16.35
C ALA A 162 -3.09 -6.59 -17.43
N HIS A 163 -3.18 -5.83 -18.53
CA HIS A 163 -4.21 -5.98 -19.54
C HIS A 163 -3.68 -6.13 -20.98
N ASP A 164 -2.49 -5.61 -21.28
CA ASP A 164 -1.90 -5.69 -22.62
C ASP A 164 -0.67 -6.63 -22.68
N GLY A 165 -0.73 -7.65 -23.55
CA GLY A 165 0.41 -8.52 -23.89
C GLY A 165 0.21 -10.02 -23.61
N GLY A 166 1.20 -10.84 -24.04
CA GLY A 166 1.13 -12.31 -23.95
C GLY A 166 1.33 -12.94 -22.57
N TYR A 167 1.43 -12.12 -21.50
CA TYR A 167 1.81 -12.57 -20.15
C TYR A 167 0.85 -12.06 -19.05
N VAL A 168 -0.39 -11.71 -19.40
CA VAL A 168 -1.41 -11.15 -18.50
C VAL A 168 -1.58 -11.96 -17.21
N ASP A 169 -1.75 -13.29 -17.29
CA ASP A 169 -1.96 -14.14 -16.12
C ASP A 169 -0.79 -14.09 -15.13
N ILE A 170 0.45 -14.05 -15.65
CA ILE A 170 1.67 -13.93 -14.85
C ILE A 170 1.72 -12.55 -14.19
N MET A 171 1.34 -11.48 -14.90
CA MET A 171 1.30 -10.12 -14.33
C MET A 171 0.22 -9.96 -13.26
N VAL A 172 -0.97 -10.53 -13.42
CA VAL A 172 -2.02 -10.51 -12.39
C VAL A 172 -1.53 -11.16 -11.09
N VAL A 173 -0.96 -12.36 -11.16
CA VAL A 173 -0.41 -13.06 -9.98
C VAL A 173 0.78 -12.30 -9.38
N THR A 174 1.67 -11.78 -10.24
CA THR A 174 2.87 -11.03 -9.83
C THR A 174 2.50 -9.75 -9.08
N VAL A 175 1.58 -8.95 -9.62
CA VAL A 175 1.11 -7.69 -9.00
C VAL A 175 0.35 -7.99 -7.70
N ALA A 176 -0.52 -9.00 -7.68
CA ALA A 176 -1.23 -9.38 -6.47
C ALA A 176 -0.26 -9.81 -5.35
N ALA A 177 0.72 -10.66 -5.66
CA ALA A 177 1.75 -11.08 -4.70
C ALA A 177 2.62 -9.90 -4.22
N HIS A 178 3.01 -9.01 -5.12
CA HIS A 178 3.78 -7.80 -4.80
C HIS A 178 3.04 -6.90 -3.81
N VAL A 179 1.77 -6.60 -4.08
CA VAL A 179 0.96 -5.70 -3.28
C VAL A 179 0.60 -6.32 -1.93
N ILE A 180 0.22 -7.60 -1.88
CA ILE A 180 -0.02 -8.31 -0.61
C ILE A 180 1.24 -8.30 0.26
N GLY A 181 2.42 -8.56 -0.33
CA GLY A 181 3.70 -8.46 0.36
C GLY A 181 3.98 -7.04 0.87
N ALA A 182 3.82 -6.02 0.02
CA ALA A 182 4.08 -4.63 0.38
C ALA A 182 3.16 -4.13 1.52
N LEU A 183 1.87 -4.45 1.48
CA LEU A 183 0.91 -4.10 2.53
C LEU A 183 1.28 -4.74 3.88
N CYS A 184 1.57 -6.05 3.89
CA CYS A 184 1.98 -6.77 5.08
C CYS A 184 3.32 -6.25 5.64
N TRP A 185 4.26 -5.88 4.77
CA TRP A 185 5.58 -5.40 5.18
C TRP A 185 5.56 -3.95 5.68
N VAL A 186 5.16 -2.99 4.83
CA VAL A 186 5.20 -1.56 5.15
C VAL A 186 4.17 -1.22 6.22
N GLY A 187 2.94 -1.72 6.07
CA GLY A 187 1.89 -1.55 7.07
C GLY A 187 2.25 -2.15 8.42
N GLY A 188 2.77 -3.39 8.39
CA GLY A 188 3.24 -4.08 9.59
C GLY A 188 4.39 -3.33 10.29
N LEU A 189 5.32 -2.75 9.52
CA LEU A 189 6.46 -2.00 10.05
C LEU A 189 6.00 -0.71 10.76
N VAL A 190 5.15 0.08 10.10
CA VAL A 190 4.60 1.32 10.66
C VAL A 190 3.85 1.04 11.97
N VAL A 191 2.96 0.04 11.97
CA VAL A 191 2.16 -0.27 13.17
C VAL A 191 3.00 -0.90 14.27
N THR A 192 3.92 -1.83 13.96
CA THR A 192 4.84 -2.40 14.97
C THR A 192 5.76 -1.32 15.56
N GLY A 193 6.16 -0.34 14.74
CA GLY A 193 6.86 0.87 15.19
C GLY A 193 6.03 1.72 16.14
N THR A 194 4.73 1.88 15.90
CA THR A 194 3.82 2.56 16.86
C THR A 194 3.66 1.75 18.15
N VAL A 195 3.48 0.44 18.07
CA VAL A 195 3.43 -0.45 19.25
C VAL A 195 4.71 -0.32 20.08
N LEU A 196 5.89 -0.24 19.44
CA LEU A 196 7.18 -0.02 20.13
C LEU A 196 7.28 1.33 20.84
N ARG A 197 6.64 2.38 20.31
CA ARG A 197 6.58 3.70 20.97
C ARG A 197 5.60 3.72 22.14
N ALA A 198 4.47 3.01 22.02
CA ALA A 198 3.44 2.97 23.05
C ALA A 198 3.75 1.97 24.19
N ASP A 199 4.32 0.81 23.87
CA ASP A 199 4.58 -0.27 24.82
C ASP A 199 5.78 -1.12 24.36
N ARG A 200 6.96 -0.82 24.92
CA ARG A 200 8.20 -1.55 24.62
C ARG A 200 8.15 -3.02 25.03
N SER A 201 7.39 -3.38 26.08
CA SER A 201 7.29 -4.75 26.56
C SER A 201 6.51 -5.62 25.57
N LEU A 202 5.38 -5.09 25.08
CA LEU A 202 4.57 -5.69 24.03
C LEU A 202 5.36 -5.80 22.72
N ALA A 203 6.09 -4.74 22.34
CA ALA A 203 6.89 -4.75 21.13
C ALA A 203 8.08 -5.72 21.17
N ALA A 204 8.72 -5.93 22.33
CA ALA A 204 9.78 -6.94 22.47
C ALA A 204 9.28 -8.37 22.13
N VAL A 205 8.00 -8.64 22.39
CA VAL A 205 7.34 -9.91 22.06
C VAL A 205 6.85 -9.96 20.60
N MET A 206 6.39 -8.83 20.04
CA MET A 206 5.85 -8.75 18.67
C MET A 206 6.94 -8.67 17.60
N LEU A 207 8.00 -7.91 17.84
CA LEU A 207 9.03 -7.57 16.84
C LEU A 207 9.76 -8.79 16.25
N PRO A 208 10.13 -9.85 17.02
CA PRO A 208 10.70 -11.08 16.44
C PRO A 208 9.72 -11.81 15.51
N ARG A 209 8.42 -11.80 15.85
CA ARG A 209 7.37 -12.46 15.06
C ARG A 209 7.09 -11.67 13.77
N PHE A 210 6.93 -10.36 13.89
CA PHE A 210 6.81 -9.47 12.73
C PHE A 210 8.03 -9.57 11.81
N SER A 211 9.26 -9.65 12.34
CA SER A 211 10.48 -9.80 11.53
C SER A 211 10.48 -11.06 10.65
N ARG A 212 9.84 -12.16 11.08
CA ARG A 212 9.64 -13.34 10.21
C ARG A 212 8.67 -13.06 9.07
N THR A 213 7.53 -12.42 9.34
CA THR A 213 6.55 -12.04 8.31
C THR A 213 7.12 -11.02 7.33
N ALA A 214 7.82 -10.00 7.83
CA ALA A 214 8.51 -8.99 7.03
C ALA A 214 9.56 -9.60 6.10
N ALA A 215 10.34 -10.59 6.56
CA ALA A 215 11.32 -11.28 5.72
C ALA A 215 10.64 -12.06 4.57
N ILE A 216 9.54 -12.77 4.84
CA ILE A 216 8.77 -13.47 3.79
C ILE A 216 8.20 -12.46 2.80
N ALA A 217 7.54 -11.41 3.31
CA ALA A 217 6.93 -10.37 2.49
C ALA A 217 7.95 -9.63 1.62
N ALA A 218 9.13 -9.29 2.14
CA ALA A 218 10.20 -8.64 1.40
C ALA A 218 10.78 -9.54 0.29
N VAL A 219 10.91 -10.86 0.53
CA VAL A 219 11.28 -11.83 -0.51
C VAL A 219 10.19 -11.92 -1.59
N THR A 220 8.91 -11.99 -1.22
CA THR A 220 7.80 -11.97 -2.18
C THR A 220 7.79 -10.69 -3.03
N VAL A 221 7.98 -9.52 -2.41
CA VAL A 221 8.08 -8.21 -3.07
C VAL A 221 9.28 -8.16 -4.03
N GLY A 222 10.43 -8.71 -3.61
CA GLY A 222 11.63 -8.78 -4.46
C GLY A 222 11.47 -9.68 -5.67
N ILE A 223 11.01 -10.92 -5.48
CA ILE A 223 10.78 -11.88 -6.57
C ILE A 223 9.76 -11.33 -7.56
N SER A 224 8.62 -10.83 -7.07
CA SER A 224 7.59 -10.23 -7.94
C SER A 224 8.07 -8.96 -8.65
N GLY A 225 8.91 -8.14 -8.02
CA GLY A 225 9.54 -6.99 -8.67
C GLY A 225 10.47 -7.39 -9.82
N VAL A 226 11.27 -8.45 -9.64
CA VAL A 226 12.15 -9.00 -10.68
C VAL A 226 11.34 -9.61 -11.82
N VAL A 227 10.31 -10.42 -11.52
CA VAL A 227 9.43 -11.03 -12.53
C VAL A 227 8.69 -9.96 -13.33
N GLY A 228 8.13 -8.95 -12.67
CA GLY A 228 7.46 -7.82 -13.32
C GLY A 228 8.38 -7.04 -14.25
N GLY A 229 9.58 -6.68 -13.78
CA GLY A 229 10.58 -6.00 -14.61
C GLY A 229 11.05 -6.85 -15.79
N ALA A 230 11.27 -8.15 -15.60
CA ALA A 230 11.69 -9.05 -16.67
C ALA A 230 10.63 -9.19 -17.77
N VAL A 231 9.34 -9.33 -17.42
CA VAL A 231 8.24 -9.45 -18.39
C VAL A 231 8.04 -8.17 -19.20
N VAL A 232 8.33 -6.99 -18.64
CA VAL A 232 8.25 -5.71 -19.38
C VAL A 232 9.46 -5.45 -20.27
N VAL A 233 10.67 -5.87 -19.86
CA VAL A 233 11.93 -5.45 -20.53
C VAL A 233 12.46 -6.49 -21.52
N VAL A 234 12.35 -7.78 -21.21
CA VAL A 234 13.06 -8.84 -21.97
C VAL A 234 12.42 -9.17 -23.32
N PRO A 235 11.08 -9.26 -23.49
CA PRO A 235 10.49 -9.61 -24.78
C PRO A 235 10.73 -8.52 -25.83
N GLY A 236 11.25 -8.89 -27.00
CA GLY A 236 11.34 -8.02 -28.18
C GLY A 236 12.54 -7.06 -28.27
N HIS A 237 13.26 -6.80 -27.17
CA HIS A 237 14.32 -5.78 -27.14
C HIS A 237 15.74 -6.36 -27.26
N SER A 238 16.63 -5.62 -27.93
CA SER A 238 18.05 -5.96 -27.99
C SER A 238 18.76 -5.62 -26.67
N ALA A 239 19.87 -6.30 -26.37
CA ALA A 239 20.66 -6.02 -25.17
C ALA A 239 21.15 -4.56 -25.10
N ALA A 240 21.44 -3.93 -26.24
CA ALA A 240 21.82 -2.53 -26.32
C ALA A 240 20.64 -1.58 -26.00
N ALA A 241 19.44 -1.84 -26.53
CA ALA A 241 18.23 -1.07 -26.23
C ALA A 241 17.86 -1.18 -24.73
N ILE A 242 17.98 -2.38 -24.17
CA ILE A 242 17.76 -2.63 -22.74
C ILE A 242 18.75 -1.81 -21.89
N LEU A 243 20.07 -1.92 -22.13
CA LEU A 243 21.08 -1.24 -21.30
C LEU A 243 21.14 0.28 -21.51
N GLY A 244 20.70 0.78 -22.66
CA GLY A 244 20.60 2.21 -22.96
C GLY A 244 19.36 2.90 -22.38
N SER A 245 18.33 2.15 -21.97
CA SER A 245 17.05 2.73 -21.53
C SER A 245 17.08 3.28 -20.10
N ALA A 246 16.51 4.48 -19.91
CA ALA A 246 16.28 5.08 -18.60
C ALA A 246 15.40 4.21 -17.69
N TYR A 247 14.48 3.43 -18.27
CA TYR A 247 13.66 2.44 -17.54
C TYR A 247 14.54 1.42 -16.81
N THR A 248 15.53 0.86 -17.51
CA THR A 248 16.43 -0.16 -16.96
C THR A 248 17.27 0.41 -15.82
N TRP A 249 17.76 1.64 -15.96
CA TRP A 249 18.52 2.31 -14.88
C TRP A 249 17.68 2.61 -13.65
N LEU A 250 16.41 3.03 -13.82
CA LEU A 250 15.48 3.18 -12.72
C LEU A 250 15.10 1.84 -12.06
N LEU A 251 14.97 0.76 -12.85
CA LEU A 251 14.74 -0.60 -12.35
C LEU A 251 15.94 -1.12 -11.53
N VAL A 252 17.17 -0.87 -12.00
CA VAL A 252 18.41 -1.17 -11.26
C VAL A 252 18.48 -0.35 -9.97
N ALA A 253 18.18 0.96 -10.00
CA ALA A 253 18.14 1.79 -8.81
C ALA A 253 17.11 1.28 -7.78
N LYS A 254 15.93 0.84 -8.24
CA LYS A 254 14.91 0.20 -7.40
C LYS A 254 15.40 -1.11 -6.78
N ALA A 255 16.12 -1.94 -7.53
CA ALA A 255 16.72 -3.18 -7.04
C ALA A 255 17.83 -2.94 -6.00
N VAL A 256 18.70 -1.95 -6.21
CA VAL A 256 19.72 -1.52 -5.24
C VAL A 256 19.07 -1.00 -3.95
N GLY A 257 18.04 -0.14 -4.07
CA GLY A 257 17.28 0.34 -2.92
C GLY A 257 16.63 -0.79 -2.12
N LEU A 258 16.03 -1.78 -2.80
CA LEU A 258 15.50 -2.97 -2.13
C LEU A 258 16.60 -3.77 -1.41
N ALA A 259 17.77 -3.96 -2.04
CA ALA A 259 18.90 -4.64 -1.41
C ALA A 259 19.39 -3.91 -0.14
N MET A 260 19.45 -2.58 -0.17
CA MET A 260 19.78 -1.77 1.01
C MET A 260 18.76 -1.95 2.15
N ILE A 261 17.46 -1.99 1.83
CA ILE A 261 16.40 -2.26 2.82
C ILE A 261 16.56 -3.69 3.39
N LEU A 262 16.80 -4.70 2.55
CA LEU A 262 17.01 -6.08 3.00
C LEU A 262 18.23 -6.23 3.92
N VAL A 263 19.35 -5.57 3.61
CA VAL A 263 20.54 -5.53 4.48
C VAL A 263 20.23 -4.83 5.80
N SER A 264 19.46 -3.73 5.77
CA SER A 264 18.99 -3.06 6.99
C SER A 264 18.12 -4.00 7.84
N GLY A 265 17.14 -4.68 7.23
CA GLY A 265 16.26 -5.64 7.91
C GLY A 265 17.01 -6.84 8.49
N ALA A 266 18.07 -7.32 7.81
CA ALA A 266 18.98 -8.32 8.36
C ALA A 266 19.72 -7.79 9.60
N ARG A 267 20.22 -6.54 9.57
CA ARG A 267 20.82 -5.88 10.73
C ARG A 267 19.82 -5.72 11.90
N LEU A 268 18.57 -5.36 11.63
CA LEU A 268 17.51 -5.36 12.64
C LEU A 268 17.40 -6.75 13.27
N ARG A 269 17.21 -7.79 12.44
CA ARG A 269 16.94 -9.17 12.87
C ARG A 269 18.07 -9.78 13.68
N PHE A 270 19.32 -9.65 13.22
CA PHE A 270 20.46 -10.34 13.84
C PHE A 270 21.22 -9.50 14.87
N VAL A 271 21.08 -8.17 14.88
CA VAL A 271 21.88 -7.29 15.76
C VAL A 271 21.02 -6.44 16.70
N VAL A 272 19.88 -5.92 16.23
CA VAL A 272 19.06 -4.98 17.03
C VAL A 272 18.03 -5.70 17.89
N ILE A 273 17.28 -6.66 17.32
CA ILE A 273 16.27 -7.44 18.06
C ILE A 273 16.86 -8.15 19.29
N PRO A 274 18.01 -8.84 19.22
CA PRO A 274 18.61 -9.47 20.41
C PRO A 274 18.96 -8.47 21.53
N ARG A 275 19.28 -7.21 21.19
CA ARG A 275 19.55 -6.15 22.18
C ARG A 275 18.26 -5.68 22.86
N ILE A 276 17.17 -5.50 22.10
CA ILE A 276 15.84 -5.15 22.64
C ILE A 276 15.35 -6.24 23.59
N VAL A 277 15.43 -7.51 23.17
CA VAL A 277 15.00 -8.66 23.99
C VAL A 277 15.84 -8.77 25.27
N ALA A 278 17.13 -8.43 25.21
CA ALA A 278 18.00 -8.33 26.38
C ALA A 278 17.85 -7.02 27.19
N GLY A 279 16.78 -6.24 26.97
CA GLY A 279 16.48 -5.01 27.71
C GLY A 279 17.44 -3.84 27.47
N ARG A 280 18.38 -3.95 26.52
CA ARG A 280 19.40 -2.92 26.26
C ARG A 280 18.82 -1.78 25.40
N PRO A 281 19.22 -0.52 25.65
CA PRO A 281 18.80 0.59 24.80
C PRO A 281 19.30 0.39 23.37
N ALA A 282 18.40 0.58 22.41
CA ALA A 282 18.69 0.56 21.00
C ALA A 282 17.97 1.73 20.31
N ALA A 283 18.61 2.33 19.30
CA ALA A 283 18.07 3.44 18.52
C ALA A 283 17.04 2.94 17.47
N VAL A 284 16.05 2.16 17.92
CA VAL A 284 15.09 1.47 17.05
C VAL A 284 14.16 2.44 16.35
N THR A 285 13.77 3.53 17.01
CA THR A 285 12.87 4.55 16.45
C THR A 285 13.52 5.30 15.29
N SER A 286 14.79 5.70 15.40
CA SER A 286 15.54 6.30 14.29
C SER A 286 15.86 5.30 13.19
N TRP A 287 16.07 4.02 13.54
CA TRP A 287 16.26 2.97 12.55
C TRP A 287 14.97 2.70 11.74
N VAL A 288 13.80 2.59 12.39
CA VAL A 288 12.49 2.46 11.71
C VAL A 288 12.20 3.70 10.86
N ALA A 289 12.51 4.91 11.35
CA ALA A 289 12.36 6.14 10.56
C ALA A 289 13.26 6.13 9.31
N GLY A 290 14.50 5.66 9.42
CA GLY A 290 15.41 5.50 8.29
C GLY A 290 14.96 4.44 7.27
N GLU A 291 14.39 3.32 7.74
CA GLU A 291 13.83 2.29 6.87
C GLU A 291 12.59 2.81 6.11
N ILE A 292 11.68 3.51 6.80
CA ILE A 292 10.51 4.17 6.18
C ILE A 292 10.94 5.23 5.16
N ALA A 293 11.96 6.04 5.47
CA ALA A 293 12.49 7.04 4.54
C ALA A 293 13.09 6.38 3.27
N LEU A 294 13.86 5.30 3.44
CA LEU A 294 14.44 4.55 2.32
C LEU A 294 13.35 3.86 1.47
N MET A 295 12.32 3.29 2.10
CA MET A 295 11.13 2.80 1.40
C MET A 295 10.45 3.92 0.60
N GLY A 296 10.29 5.12 1.19
CA GLY A 296 9.74 6.28 0.51
C GLY A 296 10.51 6.68 -0.75
N VAL A 297 11.86 6.65 -0.71
CA VAL A 297 12.71 6.86 -1.89
C VAL A 297 12.48 5.78 -2.95
N VAL A 298 12.42 4.50 -2.55
CA VAL A 298 12.17 3.37 -3.46
C VAL A 298 10.77 3.44 -4.11
N PHE A 299 9.76 3.90 -3.38
CA PHE A 299 8.42 4.18 -3.94
C PHE A 299 8.42 5.40 -4.88
N GLY A 300 9.18 6.46 -4.56
CA GLY A 300 9.37 7.60 -5.46
C GLY A 300 10.02 7.21 -6.79
N LEU A 301 11.07 6.39 -6.75
CA LEU A 301 11.68 5.80 -7.96
C LEU A 301 10.68 4.93 -8.76
N ALA A 302 9.78 4.21 -8.07
CA ALA A 302 8.73 3.44 -8.71
C ALA A 302 7.68 4.33 -9.41
N ALA A 303 7.39 5.54 -8.89
CA ALA A 303 6.53 6.50 -9.59
C ALA A 303 7.22 7.06 -10.85
N LEU A 304 8.53 7.34 -10.79
CA LEU A 304 9.29 7.76 -11.97
C LEU A 304 9.35 6.68 -13.06
N LEU A 305 9.42 5.39 -12.68
CA LEU A 305 9.35 4.26 -13.63
C LEU A 305 8.07 4.25 -14.47
N VAL A 306 6.93 4.63 -13.89
CA VAL A 306 5.64 4.67 -14.61
C VAL A 306 5.67 5.71 -15.74
N ASN A 307 6.40 6.82 -15.53
CA ASN A 307 6.50 7.91 -16.50
C ASN A 307 7.59 7.70 -17.55
N ALA A 308 8.59 6.85 -17.30
CA ALA A 308 9.71 6.62 -18.21
C ALA A 308 9.34 5.78 -19.45
N GLY A 309 8.32 4.92 -19.34
CA GLY A 309 7.94 3.94 -20.37
C GLY A 309 8.95 2.79 -20.52
N PRO A 310 8.57 1.64 -21.10
CA PRO A 310 9.54 0.58 -21.46
C PRO A 310 10.57 1.07 -22.49
N PRO A 311 11.65 0.29 -22.76
CA PRO A 311 12.46 0.50 -23.95
C PRO A 311 11.61 0.47 -25.24
N ALA A 312 12.17 1.00 -26.33
CA ALA A 312 11.63 0.95 -27.69
C ALA A 312 12.48 0.05 -28.60
#